data_AF-A0A6N8J4E8-F1
#
_entry.id   AF-A0A6N8J4E8-F1
#
_cell.length_a   1.000
_cell.length_b   1.000
_cell.length_c   1.000
_cell.angle_alpha   90.00
_cell.angle_beta   90.00
_cell.angle_gamma   90.00
#
_symmetry.space_group_name_H-M   'P 1'
#
loop_
_entity.id
_entity.type
_entity.pdbx_description
1 polymer ?
#
loop_
_entity_poly.entity_id
_entity_poly.type
_entity_poly.pdbx_seq_one_letter_code
_entity_poly.pdbx_strand_id
1 'polypeptide(L)'
;MNDNEIQSLLDGELIPDSLSYDEKQTLEQYQLLIAKLEEEPREGLSYSFASKVKARLQAQINRKRDIRFYCAVFILLILGFAAFYGLLIWVNANAGNEFVGTLSKYKWAIISGAFLFVGILYLDQKLVKEKMLNR
;
A
#
# COMPACT_ATOMS: atom_id res chain seq x y z
N MET A 1 -15.54 -28.83 17.30
CA MET A 1 -16.18 -27.49 17.38
C MET A 1 -15.43 -26.51 16.52
N ASN A 2 -16.17 -25.66 15.82
CA ASN A 2 -15.64 -24.53 15.04
C ASN A 2 -15.68 -23.26 15.91
N ASP A 3 -14.76 -22.32 15.74
CA ASP A 3 -14.62 -21.13 16.62
C ASP A 3 -15.92 -20.29 16.72
N ASN A 4 -16.74 -20.32 15.67
CA ASN A 4 -18.03 -19.66 15.61
C ASN A 4 -19.09 -20.27 16.56
N GLU A 5 -19.02 -21.59 16.80
CA GLU A 5 -19.94 -22.29 17.71
C GLU A 5 -19.60 -22.00 19.19
N ILE A 6 -18.33 -21.72 19.48
CA ILE A 6 -17.88 -21.33 20.82
C ILE A 6 -18.34 -19.91 21.14
N GLN A 7 -18.31 -19.00 20.17
CA GLN A 7 -18.82 -17.63 20.34
C GLN A 7 -20.33 -17.60 20.59
N SER A 8 -21.12 -18.41 19.87
CA SER A 8 -22.57 -18.46 20.10
C SER A 8 -22.95 -19.09 21.45
N LEU A 9 -22.13 -19.99 21.99
CA LEU A 9 -22.27 -20.52 23.35
C LEU A 9 -21.95 -19.48 24.44
N LEU A 10 -20.99 -18.58 24.20
CA LEU A 10 -20.62 -17.49 25.10
C LEU A 10 -21.67 -16.36 25.10
N ASP A 11 -22.31 -16.12 23.96
CA ASP A 11 -23.38 -15.11 23.81
C ASP A 11 -24.75 -15.59 24.37
N GLY A 12 -24.82 -16.82 24.90
CA GLY A 12 -25.95 -17.32 25.69
C GLY A 12 -27.11 -17.90 24.88
N GLU A 13 -26.92 -18.23 23.60
CA GLU A 13 -28.01 -18.71 22.72
C GLU A 13 -28.20 -20.25 22.77
N LEU A 14 -27.26 -21.01 23.36
CA LEU A 14 -27.29 -22.47 23.38
C LEU A 14 -27.28 -23.03 24.82
N ILE A 15 -28.34 -23.76 25.17
CA ILE A 15 -28.55 -24.40 26.48
C ILE A 15 -27.55 -25.57 26.67
N PRO A 16 -26.82 -25.65 27.81
CA PRO A 16 -25.55 -26.38 27.94
C PRO A 16 -25.69 -27.88 28.27
N ASP A 17 -26.69 -28.59 27.74
CA ASP A 17 -27.00 -29.96 28.20
C ASP A 17 -26.34 -31.09 27.38
N SER A 18 -25.44 -30.80 26.43
CA SER A 18 -24.77 -31.83 25.63
C SER A 18 -23.28 -31.63 25.37
N LEU A 19 -22.55 -30.94 26.26
CA LEU A 19 -21.10 -30.71 26.08
C LEU A 19 -20.27 -31.85 26.69
N SER A 20 -19.37 -32.41 25.87
CA SER A 20 -18.37 -33.41 26.25
C SER A 20 -17.34 -32.82 27.24
N TYR A 21 -16.68 -33.67 28.03
CA TYR A 21 -15.71 -33.25 29.07
C TYR A 21 -14.59 -32.35 28.51
N ASP A 22 -14.15 -32.62 27.28
CA ASP A 22 -13.10 -31.88 26.57
C ASP A 22 -13.56 -30.47 26.11
N GLU A 23 -14.85 -30.33 25.82
CA GLU A 23 -15.46 -29.07 25.37
C GLU A 23 -15.67 -28.10 26.54
N LYS A 24 -15.94 -28.63 27.74
CA LYS A 24 -16.01 -27.83 28.99
C LYS A 24 -14.66 -27.21 29.34
N GLN A 25 -13.58 -27.97 29.19
CA GLN A 25 -12.23 -27.47 29.47
C GLN A 25 -11.82 -26.36 28.48
N THR A 26 -12.24 -26.48 27.22
CA THR A 26 -12.00 -25.44 26.21
C THR A 26 -12.80 -24.17 26.54
N LEU A 27 -14.05 -24.31 26.95
CA LEU A 27 -14.91 -23.18 27.32
C LEU A 27 -14.38 -22.43 28.57
N GLU A 28 -13.85 -23.15 29.56
CA GLU A 28 -13.17 -22.57 30.72
C GLU A 28 -11.93 -21.75 30.33
N GLN A 29 -11.15 -22.20 29.35
CA GLN A 29 -10.00 -21.45 28.84
C GLN A 29 -10.42 -20.15 28.14
N TYR A 30 -11.50 -20.18 27.36
CA TYR A 30 -12.05 -18.98 26.73
C TYR A 30 -12.63 -18.01 27.76
N GLN A 31 -13.34 -18.49 28.77
CA GLN A 31 -13.82 -17.66 29.88
C GLN A 31 -12.68 -17.01 30.65
N LEU A 32 -11.58 -17.73 30.89
CA LEU A 32 -10.39 -17.18 31.52
C LEU A 32 -9.74 -16.10 30.64
N LEU A 33 -9.68 -16.31 29.33
CA LEU A 33 -9.14 -15.33 28.38
C LEU A 33 -9.98 -14.05 28.35
N ILE A 34 -11.31 -14.19 28.31
CA ILE A 34 -12.25 -13.06 28.31
C ILE A 34 -12.20 -12.32 29.64
N ALA A 35 -12.19 -13.02 30.78
CA ALA A 35 -12.04 -12.40 32.10
C ALA A 35 -10.71 -11.63 32.23
N LYS A 36 -9.66 -12.10 31.56
CA LYS A 36 -8.36 -11.41 31.50
C LYS A 36 -8.31 -10.25 30.49
N LEU A 37 -9.19 -10.25 29.50
CA LEU A 37 -9.35 -9.18 28.51
C LEU A 37 -10.31 -8.09 28.98
N GLU A 38 -11.22 -8.41 29.90
CA GLU A 38 -12.16 -7.49 30.54
C GLU A 38 -11.49 -6.67 31.66
N GLU A 39 -10.30 -7.08 32.12
CA GLU A 39 -9.43 -6.23 32.93
C GLU A 39 -8.96 -5.03 32.09
N GLU A 40 -9.44 -3.84 32.46
CA GLU A 40 -9.03 -2.57 31.86
C GLU A 40 -7.49 -2.45 31.91
N PRO A 41 -6.81 -2.22 30.77
CA PRO A 41 -5.35 -2.19 30.75
C PRO A 41 -4.86 -1.05 31.65
N ARG A 42 -4.09 -1.40 32.68
CA ARG A 42 -3.55 -0.45 33.68
C ARG A 42 -2.66 0.63 33.06
N GLU A 43 -2.20 0.43 31.83
CA GLU A 43 -1.42 1.38 31.06
C GLU A 43 -2.23 1.87 29.86
N GLY A 44 -2.63 3.15 29.89
CA GLY A 44 -3.21 3.82 28.74
C GLY A 44 -2.23 3.85 27.56
N LEU A 45 -2.77 3.95 26.34
CA LEU A 45 -1.97 4.09 25.11
C LEU A 45 -0.87 5.15 25.30
N SER A 46 0.37 4.79 24.97
CA SER A 46 1.50 5.72 25.13
C SER A 46 1.19 7.05 24.45
N TYR A 47 1.61 8.16 25.05
CA TYR A 47 1.44 9.51 24.50
C TYR A 47 1.92 9.62 23.03
N SER A 48 2.91 8.80 22.66
CA SER A 48 3.46 8.75 21.30
C SER A 48 2.64 7.92 20.30
N PHE A 49 1.70 7.07 20.75
CA PHE A 49 0.97 6.15 19.88
C PHE A 49 0.12 6.88 18.84
N ALA A 50 -0.66 7.88 19.27
CA ALA A 50 -1.50 8.66 18.35
C ALA A 50 -0.66 9.40 17.30
N SER A 51 0.51 9.93 17.68
CA SER A 51 1.42 10.60 16.73
C SER A 51 2.06 9.62 15.75
N LYS A 52 2.45 8.42 16.19
CA LYS A 52 2.99 7.35 15.33
C LYS A 52 1.94 6.82 14.35
N VAL A 53 0.70 6.61 14.80
CA VAL A 53 -0.41 6.17 13.94
C VAL A 53 -0.75 7.24 12.92
N LYS A 54 -0.88 8.50 13.34
CA LYS A 54 -1.13 9.63 12.43
C LYS A 54 -0.02 9.80 11.39
N ALA A 55 1.25 9.70 11.80
CA ALA A 55 2.38 9.78 10.88
C ALA A 55 2.37 8.65 9.84
N ARG A 56 2.08 7.42 10.26
CA ARG A 56 1.93 6.27 9.35
C ARG A 56 0.75 6.45 8.38
N LEU A 57 -0.38 6.95 8.87
CA LEU A 57 -1.56 7.21 8.04
C LEU A 57 -1.31 8.32 7.01
N GLN A 58 -0.70 9.42 7.45
CA GLN A 58 -0.32 10.55 6.60
C GLN A 58 0.66 10.12 5.50
N ALA A 59 1.64 9.27 5.85
CA ALA A 59 2.59 8.72 4.88
C ALA A 59 1.91 7.84 3.83
N GLN A 60 0.93 7.01 4.23
CA GLN A 60 0.16 6.21 3.27
C GLN A 60 -0.74 7.06 2.36
N ILE A 61 -1.37 8.11 2.90
CA ILE A 61 -2.22 9.03 2.15
C ILE A 61 -1.38 9.83 1.14
N ASN A 62 -0.25 10.38 1.58
CA ASN A 62 0.67 11.12 0.70
C ASN A 62 1.17 10.22 -0.43
N ARG A 63 1.50 8.96 -0.15
CA ARG A 63 1.98 8.01 -1.18
C ARG A 63 0.96 7.73 -2.29
N LYS A 64 -0.34 7.63 -1.97
CA LYS A 64 -1.40 7.48 -2.99
C LYS A 64 -1.59 8.74 -3.82
N ARG A 65 -1.42 9.92 -3.22
CA ARG A 65 -1.51 11.20 -3.91
C ARG A 65 -0.32 11.42 -4.85
N ASP A 66 0.88 11.06 -4.41
CA ASP A 66 2.10 11.23 -5.20
C ASP A 66 2.07 10.36 -6.47
N ILE A 67 1.60 9.11 -6.39
CA ILE A 67 1.44 8.25 -7.58
C ILE A 67 0.44 8.85 -8.58
N ARG A 68 -0.68 9.40 -8.11
CA ARG A 68 -1.67 10.07 -8.98
C ARG A 68 -1.07 11.31 -9.63
N PHE A 69 -0.28 12.08 -8.89
CA PHE A 69 0.43 13.25 -9.41
C PHE A 69 1.46 12.86 -10.47
N TYR A 70 2.30 11.84 -10.22
CA TYR A 70 3.25 11.34 -11.20
C TYR A 70 2.56 10.80 -12.46
N CYS A 71 1.43 10.08 -12.32
CA CYS A 71 0.62 9.67 -13.47
C CYS A 71 0.09 10.86 -14.27
N ALA A 72 -0.44 11.90 -13.60
CA ALA A 72 -0.94 13.10 -14.27
C ALA A 72 0.17 13.84 -15.04
N VAL A 73 1.34 13.99 -14.42
CA VAL A 73 2.54 14.58 -15.06
C VAL A 73 2.98 13.74 -16.26
N PHE A 74 2.97 12.42 -16.14
CA PHE A 74 3.33 11.51 -17.23
C PHE A 74 2.37 11.62 -18.42
N ILE A 75 1.07 11.73 -18.16
CA ILE A 75 0.05 11.95 -19.20
C ILE A 75 0.28 13.29 -19.91
N LEU A 76 0.50 14.37 -19.15
CA LEU A 76 0.78 15.69 -19.72
C LEU A 76 2.05 15.68 -20.59
N LEU A 77 3.08 14.95 -20.16
CA LEU A 77 4.32 14.81 -20.91
C LEU A 77 4.10 14.06 -22.23
N ILE A 78 3.37 12.95 -22.22
CA ILE A 78 3.00 12.22 -23.44
C ILE A 78 2.23 13.14 -24.40
N LEU A 79 1.27 13.90 -23.87
CA LEU A 79 0.43 14.79 -24.67
C LEU A 79 1.25 15.93 -25.28
N GLY A 80 2.22 16.47 -24.55
CA GLY A 80 3.18 17.45 -25.05
C GLY A 80 4.06 16.89 -26.17
N PHE A 81 4.58 15.66 -26.01
CA PHE A 81 5.36 14.99 -27.06
C PHE A 81 4.52 14.71 -28.31
N ALA A 82 3.27 14.28 -28.15
CA ALA A 82 2.36 14.05 -29.26
C ALA A 82 2.03 15.35 -30.01
N ALA A 83 1.79 16.45 -29.29
CA ALA A 83 1.55 17.76 -29.88
C ALA A 83 2.79 18.28 -30.64
N PHE A 84 3.98 18.15 -30.03
CA PHE A 84 5.24 18.52 -30.68
C PHE A 84 5.47 17.73 -31.98
N TYR A 85 5.28 16.41 -31.93
CA TYR A 85 5.42 15.55 -33.10
C TYR A 85 4.40 15.89 -34.20
N GLY A 86 3.14 16.14 -33.83
CA GLY A 86 2.10 16.56 -34.77
C GLY A 86 2.44 17.89 -35.45
N LEU A 87 2.96 18.86 -34.69
CA LEU A 87 3.38 20.16 -35.23
C LEU A 87 4.60 20.01 -36.16
N LEU A 88 5.51 19.11 -35.83
CA LEU A 88 6.70 18.82 -36.63
C LEU A 88 6.35 18.18 -37.98
N ILE A 89 5.40 17.24 -38.01
CA ILE A 89 4.84 16.69 -39.26
C ILE A 89 4.12 17.78 -40.07
N TRP A 90 3.33 18.63 -39.41
CA TRP A 90 2.55 19.66 -40.07
C TRP A 90 3.45 20.69 -40.78
N VAL A 91 4.58 21.06 -40.17
CA VAL A 91 5.57 21.97 -40.78
C VAL A 91 6.43 21.28 -41.82
N ASN A 92 6.91 20.06 -41.54
CA ASN A 92 7.74 19.28 -42.45
C ASN A 92 7.60 17.78 -42.20
N ALA A 93 6.82 17.12 -43.05
CA ALA A 93 6.58 15.67 -42.95
C ALA A 93 7.87 14.82 -43.01
N ASN A 94 8.90 15.27 -43.75
CA ASN A 94 10.19 14.58 -43.79
C ASN A 94 10.95 14.69 -42.47
N ALA A 95 10.90 15.87 -41.82
CA ALA A 95 11.51 16.04 -40.50
C ALA A 95 10.84 15.14 -39.46
N GLY A 96 9.53 14.90 -39.57
CA GLY A 96 8.81 13.96 -38.71
C GLY A 96 9.35 12.53 -38.83
N ASN A 97 9.57 12.09 -40.08
CA ASN A 97 10.10 10.76 -40.35
C ASN A 97 11.56 10.60 -39.90
N GLU A 98 12.40 11.63 -40.10
CA GLU A 98 13.77 11.64 -39.59
C GLU A 98 13.84 11.65 -38.06
N PHE A 99 12.93 12.35 -37.40
CA PHE A 99 12.83 12.36 -35.94
C PHE A 99 12.52 10.95 -35.40
N VAL A 100 11.52 10.26 -35.95
CA VAL A 100 11.21 8.86 -35.56
C VAL A 100 12.37 7.92 -35.90
N GLY A 101 13.00 8.10 -37.07
CA GLY A 101 14.17 7.32 -37.47
C GLY A 101 15.33 7.48 -36.48
N THR A 102 15.57 8.71 -36.01
CA THR A 102 16.60 9.01 -35.01
C THR A 102 16.23 8.45 -33.65
N LEU A 103 14.97 8.59 -33.22
CA LEU A 103 14.48 8.04 -31.96
C LEU A 103 14.61 6.50 -31.92
N SER A 104 14.35 5.85 -33.05
CA SER A 104 14.49 4.39 -33.21
C SER A 104 15.96 3.94 -33.13
N LYS A 105 16.91 4.75 -33.61
CA LYS A 105 18.35 4.47 -33.44
C LYS A 105 18.77 4.48 -31.96
N TYR A 106 18.23 5.42 -31.18
CA TYR A 106 18.56 5.56 -29.76
C TYR A 106 17.60 4.85 -28.79
N LYS A 107 16.70 4.00 -29.30
CA LYS A 107 15.68 3.30 -28.50
C LYS A 107 16.27 2.61 -27.26
N TRP A 108 17.43 1.97 -27.40
CA TRP A 108 18.10 1.26 -26.31
C TRP A 108 18.67 2.20 -25.24
N ALA A 109 19.20 3.36 -25.65
CA ALA A 109 19.66 4.37 -24.71
C ALA A 109 18.49 4.96 -23.92
N ILE A 110 17.34 5.20 -24.57
CA ILE A 110 16.13 5.68 -23.93
C ILE A 110 15.59 4.64 -22.93
N ILE A 111 15.50 3.37 -23.33
CA ILE A 111 15.07 2.28 -22.45
C ILE A 111 16.01 2.15 -21.24
N SER A 112 17.31 2.19 -21.46
CA SER A 112 18.31 2.11 -20.39
C SER A 112 18.17 3.28 -19.40
N GLY A 113 18.00 4.52 -19.90
CA GLY A 113 17.77 5.69 -19.07
C GLY A 113 16.48 5.61 -18.28
N ALA A 114 15.39 5.14 -18.90
CA ALA A 114 14.12 4.91 -18.20
C ALA A 114 14.26 3.86 -17.09
N PHE A 115 14.98 2.76 -17.36
CA PHE A 115 15.21 1.71 -16.38
C PHE A 115 16.04 2.22 -15.19
N LEU A 116 17.09 2.99 -15.46
CA LEU A 116 17.88 3.67 -14.43
C LEU A 116 17.03 4.62 -13.58
N PHE A 117 16.19 5.44 -14.23
CA PHE A 117 15.32 6.39 -13.55
C PHE A 117 14.30 5.68 -12.63
N VAL A 118 13.67 4.61 -13.12
CA VAL A 118 12.78 3.77 -12.30
C VAL A 118 13.56 3.10 -11.16
N GLY A 119 14.77 2.62 -11.42
CA GLY A 119 15.65 2.06 -10.40
C GLY A 119 15.96 3.06 -9.28
N ILE A 120 16.28 4.31 -9.62
CA ILE A 120 16.52 5.39 -8.66
C ILE A 120 15.25 5.69 -7.85
N LEU A 121 14.10 5.83 -8.51
CA LEU A 121 12.81 6.03 -7.82
C LEU A 121 12.47 4.87 -6.87
N TYR A 122 12.78 3.64 -7.27
CA TYR A 122 12.57 2.45 -6.44
C TYR A 122 13.50 2.44 -5.23
N LEU A 123 14.78 2.75 -5.43
CA LEU A 123 15.77 2.84 -4.34
C LEU A 123 15.41 3.95 -3.36
N ASP A 124 14.99 5.12 -3.86
CA ASP A 124 14.53 6.23 -3.02
C ASP A 124 13.33 5.82 -2.15
N GLN A 125 12.33 5.13 -2.75
CA GLN A 125 11.21 4.58 -1.98
C GLN A 125 11.64 3.53 -0.93
N LYS A 126 12.65 2.71 -1.23
CA LYS A 126 13.17 1.71 -0.30
C LYS A 126 13.91 2.37 0.87
N LEU A 127 14.75 3.37 0.59
CA LEU A 127 15.47 4.15 1.60
C LEU A 127 14.52 4.92 2.53
N VAL A 128 13.46 5.50 1.99
CA VAL A 128 12.42 6.18 2.79
C VAL A 128 11.69 5.19 3.71
N LYS A 129 11.40 3.96 3.25
CA LYS A 129 10.82 2.90 4.10
C LYS A 129 11.73 2.53 5.27
N GLU A 130 13.04 2.41 5.01
CA GLU A 130 14.02 2.02 6.03
C GLU A 130 14.19 3.10 7.10
N LYS A 131 14.22 4.39 6.68
CA LYS A 131 14.33 5.54 7.59
C LYS A 131 13.10 5.72 8.50
N MET A 132 11.93 5.27 8.07
CA MET A 132 10.68 5.27 8.86
C MET A 132 10.58 4.11 9.84
N LEU A 133 11.31 3.00 9.61
CA LEU A 133 11.29 1.81 10.46
C LEU A 133 12.26 1.91 11.65
N ASN A 134 13.33 2.69 11.50
CA ASN A 134 14.33 2.96 12.54
C ASN A 134 14.02 4.21 13.42
N ARG A 135 12.77 4.70 13.43
CA ARG A 135 12.29 5.82 14.27
C ARG A 135 11.07 5.42 15.08
#